data_AF-A0A0D0CBU0-F1
#
_entry.id   AF-A0A0D0CBU0-F1
#
_cell.length_a   1.000
_cell.length_b   1.000
_cell.length_c   1.000
_cell.angle_alpha   90.00
_cell.angle_beta   90.00
_cell.angle_gamma   90.00
#
_symmetry.space_group_name_H-M   'P 1'
#
loop_
_entity.id
_entity.type
_entity.pdbx_description
1 polymer ?
#
loop_
_entity_poly.entity_id
_entity_poly.type
_entity_poly.pdbx_seq_one_letter_code
_entity_poly.pdbx_strand_id
1 'polypeptide(L)'
;MGKFYIINAPWLFSGVWTVIKPWLDEVTVAKITILGKDYKDTLLALILKENLPKELGGGCTCGKGCSLSDEGPWNEAKWQKIEAEMSNGSAKMA
;
A
#
# COMPACT_ATOMS: atom_id res chain seq x y z
N MET A 1 8.29 -6.86 -2.72
CA MET A 1 7.79 -5.46 -2.82
C MET A 1 7.41 -5.16 -4.26
N GLY A 2 6.17 -4.71 -4.51
CA GLY A 2 5.64 -4.45 -5.86
C GLY A 2 5.81 -2.99 -6.32
N LYS A 3 5.24 -2.05 -5.57
CA LYS A 3 5.37 -0.60 -5.77
C LYS A 3 5.60 0.10 -4.43
N PHE A 4 6.32 1.21 -4.42
CA PHE A 4 6.59 1.99 -3.22
C PHE A 4 6.45 3.48 -3.55
N TYR A 5 5.62 4.19 -2.79
CA TYR A 5 5.35 5.62 -3.00
C TYR A 5 5.70 6.42 -1.75
N ILE A 6 6.49 7.48 -1.93
CA ILE A 6 6.74 8.53 -0.93
C ILE A 6 5.98 9.76 -1.39
N ILE A 7 5.03 10.24 -0.61
CA ILE A 7 4.17 11.38 -0.95
C ILE A 7 4.48 12.58 -0.04
N ASN A 8 4.05 13.78 -0.46
CA ASN A 8 4.35 15.03 0.25
C ASN A 8 5.86 15.25 0.46
N ALA A 9 6.69 14.70 -0.43
CA ALA A 9 8.13 14.84 -0.32
C ALA A 9 8.55 16.28 -0.65
N PRO A 10 9.30 16.97 0.24
CA PRO A 10 9.86 18.28 -0.08
C PRO A 10 10.92 18.15 -1.17
N TRP A 11 11.16 19.24 -1.91
CA TRP A 11 12.16 19.26 -3.00
C TRP A 11 13.56 18.80 -2.54
N LEU A 12 13.92 19.08 -1.28
CA LEU A 12 15.18 18.65 -0.68
C LEU A 12 15.32 17.12 -0.63
N PHE A 13 14.21 16.40 -0.51
CA PHE A 13 14.20 14.94 -0.46
C PHE A 13 14.75 14.32 -1.75
N SER A 14 14.56 14.96 -2.91
CA SER A 14 15.16 14.51 -4.18
C SER A 14 16.69 14.56 -4.15
N GLY A 15 17.26 15.54 -3.44
CA GLY A 15 18.71 15.63 -3.22
C GLY A 15 19.22 14.49 -2.34
N VAL A 16 18.57 14.27 -1.19
CA VAL A 16 18.89 13.16 -0.28
C VAL A 16 18.76 11.81 -0.98
N TRP A 17 17.69 11.62 -1.77
CA TRP A 17 17.49 10.40 -2.54
C TRP A 17 18.61 10.11 -3.54
N THR A 18 19.24 11.14 -4.11
CA THR A 18 20.37 10.99 -5.02
C THR A 18 21.61 10.44 -4.33
N VAL A 19 21.81 10.75 -3.04
CA VAL A 19 22.90 10.23 -2.22
C VAL A 19 22.61 8.79 -1.76
N ILE A 20 21.34 8.43 -1.53
CA ILE A 20 20.94 7.11 -1.03
C ILE A 20 20.88 6.05 -2.15
N LYS A 21 20.47 6.43 -3.37
CA LYS A 21 20.29 5.50 -4.51
C LYS A 21 21.46 4.51 -4.73
N PRO A 22 22.75 4.92 -4.67
CA PRO A 22 23.87 4.00 -4.89
C PRO A 22 24.01 2.88 -3.84
N TRP A 23 23.36 3.00 -2.69
CA TRP A 23 23.39 2.01 -1.62
C TRP A 23 22.24 0.99 -1.71
N LEU A 24 21.31 1.19 -2.64
CA LEU A 24 20.15 0.33 -2.85
C LEU A 24 20.30 -0.45 -4.15
N ASP A 25 19.75 -1.66 -4.18
CA ASP A 25 19.72 -2.44 -5.41
C ASP A 25 18.80 -1.77 -6.45
N GLU A 26 19.16 -1.93 -7.73
CA GLU A 26 18.45 -1.29 -8.84
C GLU A 26 16.98 -1.71 -8.93
N VAL A 27 16.67 -2.96 -8.57
CA VAL A 27 15.29 -3.49 -8.59
C VAL A 27 14.41 -2.80 -7.54
N THR A 28 14.98 -2.47 -6.38
CA THR A 28 14.31 -1.68 -5.33
C THR A 28 14.18 -0.23 -5.74
N VAL A 29 15.24 0.38 -6.28
CA VAL A 29 15.19 1.77 -6.78
C VAL A 29 14.11 1.93 -7.85
N ALA A 30 13.99 0.98 -8.78
CA ALA A 30 12.98 1.00 -9.85
C ALA A 30 11.53 0.93 -9.35
N LYS A 31 11.31 0.48 -8.10
CA LYS A 31 9.99 0.37 -7.49
C LYS A 31 9.60 1.59 -6.65
N ILE A 32 10.56 2.46 -6.33
CA ILE A 32 10.36 3.63 -5.47
C ILE A 32 10.04 4.85 -6.32
N THR A 33 8.89 5.45 -6.07
CA THR A 33 8.44 6.70 -6.68
C THR A 33 8.27 7.77 -5.61
N ILE A 34 8.89 8.93 -5.83
CA ILE A 34 8.82 10.07 -4.92
C ILE A 34 7.92 11.13 -5.56
N LEU A 35 6.88 11.52 -4.85
CA LEU A 35 5.84 12.45 -5.27
C LEU A 35 5.81 13.66 -4.34
N GLY A 36 5.61 14.84 -4.92
CA GLY A 36 5.42 16.09 -4.19
C GLY A 36 4.00 16.24 -3.64
N LYS A 37 3.43 17.44 -3.73
CA LYS A 37 2.06 17.74 -3.27
C LYS A 37 0.98 17.20 -4.23
N ASP A 38 1.31 17.09 -5.52
CA ASP A 38 0.38 16.66 -6.57
C ASP A 38 0.37 15.13 -6.75
N TYR A 39 0.34 14.40 -5.64
CA TYR A 39 0.46 12.93 -5.64
C TYR A 39 -0.86 12.20 -5.93
N LYS A 40 -2.00 12.87 -5.74
CA LYS A 40 -3.33 12.25 -5.68
C LYS A 40 -3.71 11.55 -6.98
N ASP A 41 -3.47 12.18 -8.13
CA ASP A 41 -3.81 11.62 -9.44
C ASP A 41 -3.02 10.33 -9.72
N THR A 42 -1.74 10.32 -9.36
CA THR A 42 -0.88 9.13 -9.46
C THR A 42 -1.39 7.98 -8.59
N LEU A 43 -1.84 8.27 -7.37
CA LEU A 43 -2.41 7.23 -6.49
C LEU A 43 -3.75 6.71 -7.04
N LEU A 44 -4.62 7.59 -7.51
CA LEU A 44 -5.93 7.22 -8.04
C LEU A 44 -5.87 6.45 -9.37
N ALA A 45 -4.78 6.60 -10.13
CA ALA A 45 -4.52 5.78 -11.32
C ALA A 45 -4.19 4.32 -10.99
N LEU A 46 -3.77 4.04 -9.75
CA LEU A 46 -3.30 2.71 -9.31
C LEU A 46 -4.25 2.04 -8.31
N ILE A 47 -4.89 2.85 -7.48
CA ILE A 47 -5.79 2.42 -6.41
C ILE A 47 -7.15 3.03 -6.69
N LEU A 48 -8.17 2.18 -6.73
CA LEU A 48 -9.55 2.63 -6.88
C LEU A 48 -9.91 3.65 -5.80
N LYS A 49 -10.69 4.66 -6.18
CA LYS A 49 -11.03 5.78 -5.30
C LYS A 49 -11.69 5.30 -4.01
N GLU A 50 -12.57 4.31 -4.08
CA GLU A 50 -13.22 3.71 -2.91
C GLU A 50 -12.26 3.01 -1.94
N ASN A 51 -11.10 2.57 -2.40
CA ASN A 51 -10.11 1.84 -1.60
C ASN A 51 -9.00 2.74 -1.04
N LEU A 52 -8.93 3.99 -1.50
CA LEU A 52 -7.95 4.96 -1.02
C LEU A 52 -8.56 5.80 0.13
N PRO A 53 -7.86 6.00 1.26
CA PRO A 53 -8.33 6.86 2.35
C PRO A 53 -8.67 8.28 1.88
N LYS A 54 -9.72 8.89 2.46
CA LYS A 54 -10.10 10.29 2.16
C LYS A 54 -8.96 11.29 2.37
N GLU A 55 -8.15 11.09 3.40
CA GLU A 55 -6.98 11.92 3.71
C GLU A 55 -5.92 11.92 2.58
N LEU A 56 -5.88 10.85 1.79
CA LEU A 56 -4.98 10.69 0.65
C LEU A 56 -5.63 11.08 -0.70
N GLY A 57 -6.85 11.61 -0.69
CA GLY A 57 -7.59 12.01 -1.90
C GLY A 57 -8.58 10.98 -2.43
N GLY A 58 -8.79 9.87 -1.71
CA GLY A 58 -9.78 8.85 -2.06
C GLY A 58 -11.15 9.07 -1.42
N GLY A 59 -11.91 7.98 -1.31
CA GLY A 59 -13.27 7.94 -0.77
C GLY A 59 -13.45 7.01 0.44
N CYS A 60 -12.46 6.20 0.79
CA CYS A 60 -12.56 5.20 1.85
C CYS A 60 -12.78 5.85 3.23
N THR A 61 -13.76 5.32 3.97
CA THR A 61 -13.97 5.62 5.39
C THR A 61 -14.32 4.36 6.15
N CYS A 62 -13.39 3.91 6.98
CA CYS A 62 -13.60 2.81 7.90
C CYS A 62 -14.25 3.31 9.19
N GLY A 63 -14.97 2.44 9.91
CA GLY A 63 -15.75 2.84 11.09
C GLY A 63 -14.93 3.54 12.20
N LYS A 64 -13.71 3.08 12.47
CA LYS A 64 -12.79 3.67 13.46
C LYS A 64 -11.68 4.55 12.84
N GLY A 65 -11.81 4.88 11.56
CA GLY A 65 -10.78 5.54 10.75
C GLY A 65 -9.84 4.54 10.06
N CYS A 66 -9.36 4.88 8.86
CA CYS A 66 -8.53 3.98 8.06
C CYS A 66 -7.21 3.61 8.74
N SER A 67 -6.62 4.49 9.55
CA SER A 67 -5.35 4.25 10.25
C SER A 67 -5.43 3.18 11.35
N LEU A 68 -6.64 2.84 11.81
CA LEU A 68 -6.88 1.85 12.87
C LEU A 68 -7.75 0.69 12.37
N SER A 69 -7.99 0.60 11.06
CA SER A 69 -8.78 -0.46 10.45
C SER A 69 -7.88 -1.47 9.73
N ASP A 70 -8.25 -2.73 9.78
CA ASP A 70 -7.66 -3.83 9.00
C ASP A 70 -8.70 -4.40 8.03
N GLU A 71 -9.33 -3.50 7.27
CA GLU A 71 -10.32 -3.82 6.24
C GLU A 71 -9.64 -4.18 4.92
N GLY A 72 -9.97 -5.35 4.38
CA GLY A 72 -9.50 -5.83 3.09
C GLY A 72 -10.21 -7.11 2.65
N PRO A 73 -9.86 -7.67 1.48
CA PRO A 73 -10.48 -8.88 0.96
C PRO A 73 -10.39 -10.08 1.92
N TRP A 74 -9.36 -10.15 2.76
CA TRP A 74 -9.16 -11.22 3.74
C TRP A 74 -10.25 -11.29 4.82
N ASN A 75 -11.01 -10.22 5.07
CA ASN A 75 -12.15 -10.26 6.00
C ASN A 75 -13.38 -10.98 5.41
N GLU A 76 -13.37 -11.36 4.13
CA GLU A 76 -14.45 -12.15 3.55
C GLU A 76 -14.47 -13.57 4.12
N ALA A 77 -15.68 -14.11 4.34
CA ALA A 77 -15.88 -15.41 4.98
C ALA A 77 -15.15 -16.58 4.30
N LYS A 78 -14.91 -16.50 2.98
CA LYS A 78 -14.20 -17.54 2.24
C LYS A 78 -12.73 -17.66 2.66
N TRP A 79 -12.05 -16.55 2.92
CA TRP A 79 -10.65 -16.55 3.34
C TRP A 79 -10.50 -16.90 4.80
N GLN A 80 -11.43 -16.44 5.64
CA GLN A 80 -11.47 -16.79 7.07
C GLN A 80 -11.63 -18.30 7.30
N LYS A 81 -12.46 -18.98 6.47
CA LYS A 81 -12.58 -20.44 6.52
C LYS A 81 -11.27 -21.14 6.16
N ILE A 82 -10.59 -20.68 5.12
CA ILE A 82 -9.30 -21.23 4.69
C ILE A 82 -8.24 -21.04 5.79
N GLU A 83 -8.16 -19.85 6.39
CA GLU A 83 -7.25 -19.58 7.51
C GLU A 83 -7.54 -20.47 8.72
N ALA A 84 -8.82 -20.67 9.06
CA ALA A 84 -9.21 -21.57 10.15
C ALA A 84 -8.85 -23.04 9.84
N GLU A 85 -9.05 -23.49 8.59
CA GLU A 85 -8.70 -24.85 8.15
C GLU A 85 -7.18 -25.08 8.13
N MET A 86 -6.41 -24.08 7.70
CA MET A 86 -4.94 -24.08 7.72
C MET A 86 -4.40 -24.05 9.16
N SER A 87 -4.98 -23.21 10.03
CA SER A 87 -4.61 -23.11 11.45
C SER A 87 -4.92 -24.39 12.22
N ASN A 88 -5.99 -25.09 11.86
CA ASN A 88 -6.38 -26.34 12.51
C ASN A 88 -5.72 -27.58 11.89
N GLY A 89 -4.77 -27.41 10.96
CA GLY A 89 -4.04 -28.52 10.33
C GLY A 89 -4.91 -29.44 9.46
N SER A 90 -6.11 -28.99 9.07
CA SER A 90 -7.10 -29.80 8.33
C SER A 90 -7.01 -29.60 6.81
N ALA A 91 -6.01 -28.86 6.32
CA ALA A 91 -5.87 -28.58 4.90
C ALA A 91 -5.68 -29.89 4.10
N LYS A 92 -6.78 -30.44 3.57
CA LYS A 92 -6.74 -31.46 2.54
C LYS A 92 -6.22 -30.79 1.28
N MET A 93 -5.00 -31.13 0.92
CA MET A 93 -4.39 -30.79 -0.36
C MET A 93 -5.28 -31.40 -1.46
N ALA A 94 -5.96 -30.54 -2.23
CA ALA A 94 -6.56 -30.89 -3.51
C ALA A 94 -5.56 -30.58 -4.63
#